data_AF-A0A6M4H7W9-F1
#
_entry.id   AF-A0A6M4H7W9-F1
#
_cell.length_a   1.000
_cell.length_b   1.000
_cell.length_c   1.000
_cell.angle_alpha   90.00
_cell.angle_beta   90.00
_cell.angle_gamma   90.00
#
_symmetry.space_group_name_H-M   'P 1'
#
loop_
_entity.id
_entity.type
_entity.pdbx_description
1 polymer ?
#
loop_
_entity_poly.entity_id
_entity_poly.type
_entity_poly.pdbx_seq_one_letter_code
_entity_poly.pdbx_strand_id
1 'polypeptide(L)'
;MPMRLHRSCPAALRVLCAGLLVLGAAPAQASIFQGEALDTFADVLTVIVLIVVPILAIVVFWLVHILPELIAEKRHHPQKEAITTLCLLSLVFGGLLWPLAWLWAYTKPVGYRAAYGTDKHDDYFHDMAEKHREGKLVREDLYHLREELDAMEARGNLPPKLRTLREELIKLRAEEATRAAAAIEKGQG
;
A
#
# COMPACT_ATOMS: atom_id res chain seq x y z
N MET A 1 -72.87 -61.94 4.17
CA MET A 1 -71.45 -62.13 3.80
C MET A 1 -70.83 -60.75 3.60
N PRO A 2 -69.57 -60.48 4.01
CA PRO A 2 -68.85 -60.97 5.18
C PRO A 2 -68.18 -59.87 6.04
N MET A 3 -67.89 -60.26 7.28
CA MET A 3 -66.71 -59.98 8.12
C MET A 3 -66.46 -58.60 8.75
N ARG A 4 -66.78 -58.53 10.05
CA ARG A 4 -66.00 -57.82 11.06
C ARG A 4 -64.59 -58.43 11.16
N LEU A 5 -63.55 -57.60 11.18
CA LEU A 5 -62.26 -57.99 11.75
C LEU A 5 -61.81 -56.97 12.79
N HIS A 6 -61.76 -57.48 14.02
CA HIS A 6 -61.22 -56.87 15.22
C HIS A 6 -59.69 -56.90 15.15
N ARG A 7 -59.01 -55.76 15.35
CA ARG A 7 -57.60 -55.74 15.75
C ARG A 7 -57.38 -54.70 16.84
N SER A 8 -57.39 -55.21 18.06
CA SER A 8 -56.91 -54.57 19.28
C SER A 8 -55.48 -54.09 19.10
N CYS A 9 -55.24 -52.80 19.34
CA CYS A 9 -53.89 -52.28 19.55
C CYS A 9 -53.69 -52.10 21.07
N PRO A 10 -52.71 -52.78 21.69
CA PRO A 10 -52.60 -52.90 23.15
C PRO A 10 -52.19 -51.57 23.80
N ALA A 11 -52.85 -51.23 24.91
CA ALA A 11 -52.60 -50.05 25.73
C ALA A 11 -51.13 -49.92 26.22
N ALA A 12 -50.35 -51.00 26.14
CA ALA A 12 -48.93 -51.03 26.49
C ALA A 12 -48.06 -50.06 25.65
N LEU A 13 -48.41 -49.80 24.39
CA LEU A 13 -47.61 -48.91 23.53
C LEU A 13 -47.78 -47.43 23.88
N ARG A 14 -48.90 -47.04 24.50
CA ARG A 14 -49.16 -45.65 24.91
C ARG A 14 -48.44 -45.28 26.20
N VAL A 15 -48.24 -46.23 27.11
CA VAL A 15 -47.56 -45.99 28.40
C VAL A 15 -46.05 -45.85 28.21
N LEU A 16 -45.46 -46.55 27.23
CA LEU A 16 -44.01 -46.47 26.95
C LEU A 16 -43.60 -45.11 26.37
N CYS A 17 -44.45 -44.47 25.55
CA CYS A 17 -44.18 -43.14 25.00
C CYS A 17 -44.35 -42.01 26.04
N ALA A 18 -45.23 -42.18 27.02
CA ALA A 18 -45.39 -41.19 28.09
C ALA A 18 -44.24 -41.23 29.11
N GLY A 19 -43.66 -42.41 29.37
CA GLY A 19 -42.49 -42.57 30.24
C GLY A 19 -41.21 -41.95 29.66
N LEU A 20 -40.99 -42.05 28.34
CA LEU A 20 -39.84 -41.44 27.67
C LEU A 20 -39.95 -39.92 27.53
N LEU A 21 -41.17 -39.35 27.56
CA LEU A 21 -41.39 -37.90 27.48
C LEU A 21 -41.21 -37.17 28.82
N VAL A 22 -41.28 -37.87 29.95
CA VAL A 22 -41.10 -37.26 31.28
C VAL A 22 -39.64 -37.31 31.75
N LEU A 23 -38.81 -38.22 31.21
CA LEU A 23 -37.39 -38.31 31.58
C LEU A 23 -36.47 -37.30 30.85
N GLY A 24 -36.98 -36.59 29.83
CA GLY A 24 -36.25 -35.55 29.11
C GLY A 24 -36.38 -34.13 29.71
N ALA A 25 -37.19 -33.96 30.76
CA ALA A 25 -37.42 -32.69 31.42
C ALA A 25 -36.61 -32.55 32.71
N ALA A 26 -35.34 -32.97 32.70
CA ALA A 26 -34.40 -32.47 33.68
C ALA A 26 -34.27 -30.95 33.45
N PRO A 27 -34.44 -30.08 34.46
CA PRO A 27 -34.08 -28.69 34.28
C PRO A 27 -32.59 -28.66 33.93
N ALA A 28 -32.26 -28.17 32.74
CA ALA A 28 -30.90 -27.88 32.34
C ALA A 28 -30.36 -26.78 33.27
N GLN A 29 -29.87 -27.20 34.43
CA GLN A 29 -29.27 -26.34 35.45
C GLN A 29 -27.82 -26.08 35.01
N ALA A 30 -27.66 -25.22 34.00
CA ALA A 30 -26.34 -24.80 33.51
C ALA A 30 -26.38 -23.41 32.85
N SER A 31 -26.98 -22.38 33.47
CA SER A 31 -26.92 -21.04 32.86
C SER A 31 -26.99 -19.81 33.78
N ILE A 32 -26.85 -19.95 35.10
CA ILE A 32 -27.04 -18.81 36.01
C ILE A 32 -25.85 -17.83 35.98
N PHE A 33 -24.64 -18.30 35.61
CA PHE A 33 -23.44 -17.48 35.40
C PHE A 33 -23.05 -17.33 33.92
N GLN A 34 -23.75 -18.01 33.02
CA GLN A 34 -23.51 -17.92 31.58
C GLN A 34 -24.50 -17.00 30.88
N GLY A 35 -25.76 -16.87 31.33
CA GLY A 35 -26.74 -15.99 30.68
C GLY A 35 -26.31 -14.52 30.64
N GLU A 36 -26.24 -13.86 31.79
CA GLU A 36 -25.91 -12.42 31.85
C GLU A 36 -24.47 -12.11 31.38
N ALA A 37 -23.52 -13.00 31.65
CA ALA A 37 -22.14 -12.83 31.18
C ALA A 37 -22.02 -13.01 29.65
N LEU A 38 -22.73 -13.97 29.05
CA LEU A 38 -22.78 -14.13 27.59
C LEU A 38 -23.56 -13.00 26.93
N ASP A 39 -24.63 -12.52 27.56
CA ASP A 39 -25.44 -11.40 27.06
C ASP A 39 -24.60 -10.11 27.05
N THR A 40 -23.92 -9.80 28.15
CA THR A 40 -22.97 -8.69 28.24
C THR A 40 -21.83 -8.83 27.22
N PHE A 41 -21.29 -10.04 27.04
CA PHE A 41 -20.25 -10.30 26.05
C PHE A 41 -20.78 -10.11 24.61
N ALA A 42 -22.00 -10.57 24.33
CA ALA A 42 -22.64 -10.41 23.03
C ALA A 42 -22.91 -8.94 22.71
N ASP A 43 -23.34 -8.14 23.70
CA ASP A 43 -23.52 -6.69 23.55
C ASP A 43 -22.19 -6.00 23.22
N VAL A 44 -21.12 -6.31 23.97
CA VAL A 44 -19.78 -5.76 23.70
C VAL A 44 -19.28 -6.19 22.31
N LEU A 45 -19.43 -7.46 21.95
CA LEU A 45 -19.04 -7.96 20.64
C LEU A 45 -19.83 -7.26 19.52
N THR A 46 -21.12 -7.01 19.73
CA THR A 46 -21.98 -6.32 18.77
C THR A 46 -21.49 -4.89 18.52
N VAL A 47 -21.13 -4.15 19.57
CA VAL A 47 -20.53 -2.81 19.42
C VAL A 47 -19.19 -2.90 18.68
N ILE A 48 -18.34 -3.87 19.02
CA ILE A 48 -17.05 -4.05 18.34
C ILE A 48 -17.26 -4.32 16.85
N VAL A 49 -18.12 -5.26 16.48
CA VAL A 49 -18.33 -5.67 15.09
C VAL A 49 -19.06 -4.61 14.28
N LEU A 50 -20.06 -3.93 14.86
CA LEU A 50 -20.84 -2.92 14.13
C LEU A 50 -20.19 -1.55 14.07
N ILE A 51 -19.31 -1.20 15.02
CA ILE A 51 -18.69 0.13 15.11
C ILE A 51 -17.18 0.06 14.93
N VAL A 52 -16.48 -0.73 15.75
CA VAL A 52 -15.01 -0.73 15.79
C VAL A 52 -14.42 -1.35 14.52
N VAL A 53 -14.97 -2.48 14.06
CA VAL A 53 -14.52 -3.19 12.85
C VAL A 53 -14.66 -2.32 11.59
N PRO A 54 -15.80 -1.68 11.28
CA PRO A 54 -15.89 -0.84 10.08
C PRO A 54 -14.97 0.38 10.15
N ILE A 55 -14.79 0.99 11.34
CA ILE A 55 -13.82 2.08 11.50
C ILE A 55 -12.40 1.59 11.20
N LEU A 56 -11.98 0.47 11.78
CA LEU A 56 -10.67 -0.15 11.51
C LEU A 56 -10.52 -0.52 10.03
N ALA A 57 -11.57 -1.09 9.42
CA ALA A 57 -11.57 -1.47 8.01
C ALA A 57 -11.35 -0.24 7.12
N ILE A 58 -12.03 0.88 7.39
CA ILE A 58 -11.85 2.14 6.66
C ILE A 58 -10.42 2.67 6.84
N VAL A 59 -9.90 2.69 8.07
CA VAL A 59 -8.53 3.18 8.34
C VAL A 59 -7.48 2.36 7.60
N VAL A 60 -7.56 1.03 7.69
CA VAL A 60 -6.63 0.12 7.00
C VAL A 60 -6.77 0.25 5.50
N PHE A 61 -8.01 0.29 4.98
CA PHE A 61 -8.29 0.47 3.57
C PHE A 61 -7.66 1.76 3.02
N TRP A 62 -7.80 2.86 3.77
CA TRP A 62 -7.24 4.17 3.40
C TRP A 62 -5.71 4.15 3.40
N LEU A 63 -5.10 3.59 4.45
CA LEU A 63 -3.64 3.45 4.55
C LEU A 63 -3.05 2.66 3.38
N VAL A 64 -3.69 1.52 3.06
CA VAL A 64 -3.24 0.61 2.00
C VAL A 64 -3.44 1.20 0.61
N HIS A 65 -4.47 2.03 0.40
CA HIS A 65 -4.71 2.73 -0.86
C HIS A 65 -3.70 3.85 -1.12
N ILE A 66 -3.28 4.59 -0.09
CA ILE A 66 -2.35 5.72 -0.24
C ILE A 66 -0.89 5.25 -0.36
N LEU A 67 -0.57 4.05 0.13
CA LEU A 67 0.81 3.54 0.14
C LEU A 67 1.50 3.46 -1.25
N PRO A 68 0.85 2.99 -2.33
CA PRO A 68 1.46 2.93 -3.67
C PRO A 68 1.92 4.29 -4.18
N GLU A 69 1.16 5.36 -3.89
CA GLU A 69 1.51 6.73 -4.25
C GLU A 69 2.77 7.19 -3.52
N LEU A 70 2.84 6.99 -2.19
CA LEU A 70 4.05 7.31 -1.41
C LEU A 70 5.27 6.51 -1.88
N ILE A 71 5.09 5.25 -2.28
CA ILE A 71 6.19 4.44 -2.79
C ILE A 71 6.67 4.98 -4.14
N ALA A 72 5.75 5.34 -5.03
CA ALA A 72 6.07 5.92 -6.33
C ALA A 72 6.82 7.26 -6.19
N GLU A 73 6.40 8.11 -5.25
CA GLU A 73 7.03 9.39 -4.95
C GLU A 73 8.45 9.18 -4.40
N LYS A 74 8.60 8.34 -3.37
CA LYS A 74 9.92 8.04 -2.78
C LYS A 74 10.91 7.41 -3.77
N ARG A 75 10.41 6.70 -4.78
CA ARG A 75 11.23 6.08 -5.82
C ARG A 75 11.45 6.97 -7.05
N HIS A 76 10.90 8.17 -7.07
CA HIS A 76 10.89 9.06 -8.23
C HIS A 76 10.40 8.35 -9.51
N HIS A 77 9.35 7.54 -9.38
CA HIS A 77 8.83 6.74 -10.48
C HIS A 77 8.32 7.65 -11.61
N PRO A 78 8.69 7.41 -12.88
CA PRO A 78 8.31 8.26 -14.01
C PRO A 78 6.80 8.28 -14.26
N GLN A 79 6.08 7.29 -13.74
CA GLN A 79 4.62 7.16 -13.89
C GLN A 79 3.87 7.42 -12.57
N LYS A 80 4.39 8.30 -11.69
CA LYS A 80 3.75 8.63 -10.40
C LYS A 80 2.28 9.06 -10.57
N GLU A 81 2.00 9.96 -11.51
CA GLU A 81 0.64 10.49 -11.74
C GLU A 81 -0.33 9.41 -12.24
N ALA A 82 0.17 8.47 -13.03
CA ALA A 82 -0.63 7.36 -13.52
C ALA A 82 -1.00 6.38 -12.37
N ILE A 83 -0.11 6.20 -11.39
CA ILE A 83 -0.40 5.39 -10.19
C ILE A 83 -1.42 6.12 -9.30
N THR A 84 -1.27 7.44 -9.08
CA THR A 84 -2.23 8.25 -8.32
C THR A 84 -3.61 8.22 -8.97
N THR A 85 -3.70 8.42 -10.29
CA THR A 85 -4.98 8.36 -11.01
C THR A 85 -5.60 6.96 -10.95
N LEU A 86 -4.80 5.89 -11.03
CA LEU A 86 -5.30 4.53 -10.87
C LEU A 86 -5.81 4.26 -9.44
N CYS A 87 -5.19 4.85 -8.41
CA CYS A 87 -5.69 4.79 -7.03
C CYS A 87 -7.03 5.53 -6.87
N LEU A 88 -7.15 6.75 -7.40
CA LEU A 88 -8.41 7.50 -7.40
C LEU A 88 -9.50 6.75 -8.18
N LEU A 89 -9.13 6.16 -9.32
CA LEU A 89 -10.03 5.36 -10.13
C LEU A 89 -10.45 4.08 -9.41
N SER A 90 -9.54 3.42 -8.68
CA SER A 90 -9.87 2.29 -7.81
C SER A 90 -10.96 2.67 -6.83
N LEU A 91 -10.87 3.84 -6.20
CA LEU A 91 -11.87 4.34 -5.25
C LEU A 91 -13.25 4.51 -5.90
N VAL A 92 -13.30 4.98 -7.15
CA VAL A 92 -14.54 5.07 -7.94
C VAL A 92 -15.12 3.68 -8.25
N PHE A 93 -14.27 2.68 -8.49
CA PHE A 93 -14.67 1.28 -8.72
C PHE A 93 -14.81 0.46 -7.43
N GLY A 94 -15.05 1.09 -6.28
CA GLY A 94 -15.28 0.39 -5.01
C GLY A 94 -14.03 -0.26 -4.41
N GLY A 95 -12.85 0.23 -4.80
CA GLY A 95 -11.57 -0.25 -4.30
C GLY A 95 -11.08 -1.53 -4.95
N LEU A 96 -11.58 -1.94 -6.13
CA LEU A 96 -11.21 -3.23 -6.74
C LEU A 96 -9.84 -3.21 -7.46
N LEU A 97 -9.39 -2.04 -7.95
CA LEU A 97 -8.18 -1.90 -8.78
C LEU A 97 -6.88 -1.75 -7.96
N TRP A 98 -6.99 -1.68 -6.63
CA TRP A 98 -5.85 -1.46 -5.75
C TRP A 98 -4.68 -2.46 -5.86
N PRO A 99 -4.86 -3.77 -6.17
CA PRO A 99 -3.72 -4.69 -6.29
C PRO A 99 -2.93 -4.40 -7.57
N LEU A 100 -3.59 -3.84 -8.58
CA LEU A 100 -2.93 -3.38 -9.80
C LEU A 100 -2.08 -2.14 -9.52
N ALA A 101 -2.55 -1.21 -8.68
CA ALA A 101 -1.76 -0.05 -8.23
C ALA A 101 -0.48 -0.49 -7.52
N TRP A 102 -0.62 -1.47 -6.62
CA TRP A 102 0.51 -2.09 -5.94
C TRP A 102 1.47 -2.76 -6.93
N LEU A 103 0.97 -3.63 -7.82
CA LEU A 103 1.81 -4.28 -8.83
C LEU A 103 2.60 -3.24 -9.63
N TRP A 104 1.95 -2.19 -10.12
CA TRP A 104 2.58 -1.15 -10.92
C TRP A 104 3.60 -0.32 -10.15
N ALA A 105 3.34 0.01 -8.89
CA ALA A 105 4.29 0.72 -8.04
C ALA A 105 5.59 -0.07 -7.79
N TYR A 106 5.53 -1.41 -7.87
CA TYR A 106 6.70 -2.28 -7.71
C TYR A 106 7.34 -2.71 -9.03
N THR A 107 6.65 -2.57 -10.17
CA THR A 107 7.25 -2.86 -11.49
C THR A 107 8.25 -1.79 -11.89
N LYS A 108 9.40 -2.19 -12.46
CA LYS A 108 10.37 -1.24 -13.01
C LYS A 108 9.89 -0.71 -14.37
N PRO A 109 10.04 0.59 -14.66
CA PRO A 109 9.56 1.20 -15.90
C PRO A 109 10.53 0.89 -17.06
N VAL A 110 10.58 -0.37 -17.50
CA VAL A 110 11.53 -0.86 -18.51
C VAL A 110 11.48 -0.09 -19.83
N GLY A 111 10.29 0.37 -20.24
CA GLY A 111 10.13 1.19 -21.45
C GLY A 111 10.76 2.58 -21.29
N TYR A 112 10.56 3.22 -20.13
CA TYR A 112 11.18 4.51 -19.82
C TYR A 112 12.69 4.38 -19.70
N ARG A 113 13.18 3.32 -19.03
CA ARG A 113 14.62 2.99 -18.95
C ARG A 113 15.25 2.73 -20.31
N ALA A 114 14.54 2.05 -21.22
CA ALA A 114 15.03 1.81 -22.57
C ALA A 114 15.11 3.11 -23.38
N ALA A 115 14.14 4.01 -23.20
CA ALA A 115 14.05 5.27 -23.93
C ALA A 115 14.93 6.39 -23.36
N TYR A 116 15.21 6.41 -22.06
CA TYR A 116 15.91 7.51 -21.39
C TYR A 116 17.16 7.08 -20.63
N GLY A 117 17.42 5.77 -20.48
CA GLY A 117 18.58 5.24 -19.77
C GLY A 117 18.49 5.35 -18.24
N THR A 118 17.46 6.01 -17.72
CA THR A 118 17.20 6.21 -16.29
C THR A 118 15.83 5.65 -15.91
N ASP A 119 15.69 5.20 -14.66
CA ASP A 119 14.41 4.80 -14.06
C ASP A 119 13.77 5.94 -13.25
N LYS A 120 14.40 7.12 -13.22
CA LYS A 120 13.97 8.29 -12.43
C LYS A 120 13.35 9.35 -13.34
N HIS A 121 12.31 10.01 -12.85
CA HIS A 121 11.71 11.16 -13.54
C HIS A 121 12.66 12.38 -13.56
N ASP A 122 12.54 13.24 -14.57
CA ASP A 122 13.25 14.53 -14.71
C ASP A 122 13.29 15.37 -13.42
N ASP A 123 12.21 15.42 -12.64
CA ASP A 123 12.10 16.14 -11.36
C ASP A 123 13.20 15.75 -10.36
N TYR A 124 13.65 14.49 -10.36
CA TYR A 124 14.75 14.04 -9.51
C TYR A 124 16.04 14.80 -9.80
N PHE A 125 16.38 14.96 -11.08
CA PHE A 125 17.61 15.65 -11.49
C PHE A 125 17.55 17.15 -11.15
N HIS A 126 16.36 17.74 -11.21
CA HIS A 126 16.12 19.12 -10.79
C HIS A 126 16.28 19.30 -9.28
N ASP A 127 15.68 18.44 -8.45
CA ASP A 127 15.81 18.49 -6.99
C ASP A 127 17.28 18.31 -6.55
N MET A 128 18.02 17.40 -7.20
CA MET A 128 19.45 17.24 -6.95
C MET A 128 20.25 18.48 -7.34
N ALA A 129 19.92 19.11 -8.47
CA ALA A 129 20.57 20.36 -8.90
C ALA A 129 20.24 21.54 -7.97
N GLU A 130 19.01 21.63 -7.44
CA GLU A 130 18.63 22.64 -6.47
C GLU A 130 19.39 22.46 -5.15
N LYS A 131 19.45 21.22 -4.63
CA LYS A 131 20.28 20.87 -3.46
C LYS A 131 21.74 21.23 -3.66
N HIS A 132 22.25 21.15 -4.90
CA HIS A 132 23.60 21.62 -5.22
C HIS A 132 23.72 23.13 -5.09
N ARG A 133 22.80 23.90 -5.68
CA ARG A 133 22.78 25.37 -5.62
C ARG A 133 22.70 25.88 -4.18
N GLU A 134 21.96 25.17 -3.34
CA GLU A 134 21.84 25.46 -1.90
C GLU A 134 23.08 25.03 -1.08
N GLY A 135 24.05 24.35 -1.69
CA GLY A 135 25.23 23.81 -1.01
C GLY A 135 24.95 22.63 -0.09
N LYS A 136 23.76 22.03 -0.18
CA LYS A 136 23.32 20.90 0.66
C LYS A 136 23.64 19.53 0.06
N LEU A 137 23.98 19.47 -1.23
CA LEU A 137 24.28 18.20 -1.90
C LEU A 137 25.70 17.72 -1.58
N VAL A 138 25.82 16.44 -1.22
CA VAL A 138 27.11 15.80 -0.93
C VAL A 138 27.95 15.76 -2.21
N ARG A 139 29.28 15.90 -2.10
CA ARG A 139 30.17 15.84 -3.27
C ARG A 139 30.00 14.55 -4.06
N GLU A 140 29.87 13.42 -3.39
CA GLU A 140 29.64 12.10 -4.00
C GLU A 140 28.36 12.08 -4.85
N ASP A 141 27.25 12.58 -4.30
CA ASP A 141 25.96 12.67 -4.99
C ASP A 141 26.07 13.57 -6.24
N LEU A 142 26.85 14.66 -6.16
CA LEU A 142 27.13 15.51 -7.32
C LEU A 142 27.92 14.80 -8.41
N TYR A 143 28.88 13.96 -8.05
CA TYR A 143 29.61 13.15 -9.01
C TYR A 143 28.68 12.15 -9.71
N HIS A 144 27.84 11.45 -8.95
CA HIS A 144 26.86 10.51 -9.49
C HIS A 144 25.84 11.20 -10.40
N LEU A 145 25.32 12.37 -9.98
CA LEU A 145 24.38 13.15 -10.78
C LEU A 145 24.98 13.55 -12.14
N ARG A 146 26.23 13.99 -12.14
CA ARG A 146 26.95 14.37 -13.38
C ARG A 146 27.18 13.15 -14.28
N GLU A 147 27.62 12.04 -13.71
CA GLU A 147 27.82 10.79 -14.45
C GLU A 147 26.51 10.29 -15.08
N GLU A 148 25.39 10.32 -14.33
CA GLU A 148 24.08 9.97 -14.86
C GLU A 148 23.67 10.88 -16.04
N LEU A 149 23.90 12.20 -15.95
CA LEU A 149 23.61 13.16 -17.02
C LEU A 149 24.49 12.94 -18.27
N ASP A 150 25.79 12.67 -18.09
CA ASP A 150 26.71 12.37 -19.19
C ASP A 150 26.35 11.03 -19.86
N ALA A 151 25.97 10.02 -19.08
CA ALA A 151 25.52 8.73 -19.62
C ALA A 151 24.22 8.85 -20.42
N MET A 152 23.28 9.70 -19.99
CA MET A 152 22.05 9.99 -20.73
C MET A 152 22.33 10.77 -22.02
N GLU A 153 23.27 11.72 -22.01
CA GLU A 153 23.68 12.45 -23.22
C GLU A 153 24.38 11.54 -24.23
N ALA A 154 25.29 10.67 -23.77
CA ALA A 154 26.02 9.74 -24.62
C ALA A 154 25.08 8.79 -25.38
N ARG A 155 23.89 8.50 -24.82
CA ARG A 155 22.83 7.72 -25.47
C ARG A 155 21.94 8.57 -26.40
N GLY A 156 22.02 9.90 -26.32
CA GLY A 156 21.22 10.84 -27.11
C GLY A 156 19.83 11.11 -26.52
N ASN A 157 19.53 10.61 -25.33
CA ASN A 157 18.20 10.64 -24.73
C ASN A 157 18.01 11.78 -23.72
N LEU A 158 18.95 12.73 -23.65
CA LEU A 158 18.88 13.82 -22.69
C LEU A 158 17.85 14.87 -23.15
N PRO A 159 16.74 15.09 -22.40
CA PRO A 159 15.75 16.11 -22.73
C PRO A 159 16.35 17.52 -22.61
N PRO A 160 15.79 18.53 -23.32
CA PRO A 160 16.37 19.87 -23.39
C PRO A 160 16.63 20.53 -22.02
N LYS A 161 15.72 20.34 -21.06
CA LYS A 161 15.87 20.88 -19.70
C LYS A 161 17.05 20.27 -18.93
N LEU A 162 17.31 18.97 -19.11
CA LEU A 162 18.44 18.31 -18.45
C LEU A 162 19.78 18.65 -19.11
N ARG A 163 19.79 19.01 -20.40
CA ARG A 163 20.99 19.54 -21.08
C ARG A 163 21.45 20.85 -20.46
N THR A 164 20.52 21.78 -20.22
CA THR A 164 20.87 23.06 -19.58
C THR A 164 21.39 22.86 -18.15
N LEU A 165 20.82 21.92 -17.40
CA LEU A 165 21.32 21.58 -16.06
C LEU A 165 22.74 21.01 -16.12
N ARG A 166 23.01 20.11 -17.07
CA ARG A 166 24.34 19.54 -17.25
C ARG A 166 25.37 20.63 -17.59
N GLU A 167 25.06 21.50 -18.56
CA GLU A 167 25.94 22.61 -18.95
C GLU A 167 26.28 23.51 -17.76
N GLU A 168 25.29 23.79 -16.92
CA GLU A 168 25.48 24.52 -15.68
C GLU A 168 26.42 23.79 -14.71
N LEU A 169 26.20 22.50 -14.46
CA LEU A 169 27.07 21.69 -13.57
C LEU A 169 28.52 21.64 -14.07
N ILE A 170 28.73 21.61 -15.40
CA ILE A 170 30.07 21.69 -16.01
C ILE A 170 30.70 23.06 -15.73
N LYS A 171 29.93 24.13 -15.91
CA LYS A 171 30.41 25.50 -15.69
C LYS A 171 30.81 25.73 -14.24
N LEU A 172 29.98 25.28 -13.29
CA LEU A 172 30.26 25.36 -11.86
C LEU A 172 31.53 24.61 -11.47
N ARG A 173 31.74 23.40 -12.00
CA ARG A 173 32.97 22.63 -11.78
C ARG A 173 34.21 23.38 -12.27
N ALA A 174 34.13 24.02 -13.44
CA ALA A 174 35.24 24.80 -13.98
C ALA A 174 35.56 26.01 -13.07
N GLU A 175 34.54 26.68 -12.54
CA GLU A 175 34.70 27.75 -11.57
C GLU A 175 35.31 27.26 -10.25
N GLU A 176 34.83 26.13 -9.71
CA GLU A 176 35.39 25.49 -8.50
C GLU A 176 36.88 25.13 -8.68
N ALA A 177 37.23 24.54 -9.83
CA ALA A 177 38.62 24.20 -10.16
C ALA A 177 39.50 25.45 -10.26
N THR A 178 38.99 26.52 -10.86
CA THR A 178 39.70 27.80 -10.99
C THR A 178 39.91 28.45 -9.62
N ARG A 179 38.88 28.46 -8.76
CA ARG A 179 38.97 28.97 -7.38
C ARG A 179 39.97 28.16 -6.54
N ALA A 180 39.98 26.84 -6.69
CA ALA A 180 40.93 25.96 -6.01
C ALA A 180 42.38 26.24 -6.45
N ALA A 181 42.63 26.40 -7.74
CA ALA A 181 43.96 26.73 -8.27
C ALA A 181 44.46 28.08 -7.72
N ALA A 182 43.62 29.12 -7.71
CA ALA A 182 43.96 30.43 -7.16
C ALA A 182 44.22 30.40 -5.64
N ALA A 183 43.54 29.52 -4.89
CA ALA A 183 43.78 29.34 -3.46
C ALA A 183 45.14 28.68 -3.17
N ILE A 184 45.54 27.71 -4.00
CA ILE A 184 46.85 27.05 -3.89
C ILE A 184 47.97 28.07 -4.15
N GLU A 185 47.82 28.93 -5.17
CA GLU A 185 48.78 29.98 -5.50
C GLU A 185 48.94 30.99 -4.35
N LYS A 186 47.83 31.43 -3.73
CA LYS A 186 47.87 32.35 -2.58
C LYS A 186 48.43 31.74 -1.30
N GLY A 187 48.37 30.43 -1.13
CA GLY A 187 48.92 29.74 0.05
C GLY A 187 50.42 29.46 -0.04
N GLN A 188 51.05 29.71 -1.20
CA GLN A 188 52.48 29.47 -1.45
C GLN A 188 53.34 30.75 -1.39
N GLY A 189 52.73 31.93 -1.22
CA GLY A 189 53.41 33.21 -1.04
C GLY A 189 53.30 33.73 0.38
#